data_AF-A0A8S1BNY7-F1
#
_entry.id   AF-A0A8S1BNY7-F1
#
_cell.length_a   1.000
_cell.length_b   1.000
_cell.length_c   1.000
_cell.angle_alpha   90.00
_cell.angle_beta   90.00
_cell.angle_gamma   90.00
#
_symmetry.space_group_name_H-M   'P 1'
#
loop_
_entity.id
_entity.type
_entity.pdbx_description
1 polymer ?
#
loop_
_entity_poly.entity_id
_entity_poly.type
_entity_poly.pdbx_seq_one_letter_code
_entity_poly.pdbx_strand_id
1 'polypeptide(L)'
;MPPQVDPTPSGVLFESDTQTSDLGLAKDVSVLKHASPRKHEYVWFNISWFLFLHISSLYGLYLVFTSAKWQTNVFAFAVHLMCAIGIGAGSHRLWTHRSFKARTPLRIVLMIWQTMGFQDCIFEWARDHRTHHKYADTDADPHNAERGLFFSHMGWLCCKKSPEVIEGGKRIDLTDLYADPVVMFQRKHYLKMMPLLCFVLPTVVPVYFWNETWVNAFFIPTILRYTCGINIVWSVNSFAHTFGYRPYDKSLNPRENIGVWMICVEGFHNYHHTFPWDYRATELPLYNMLTPTIMFIDLMAKIGQAYDLKYVTPEIIKQRSQRTGDGTHHLWGWDDPEFTEKLKEKYGAVSHSEGRKQA
;
A
#
# COMPACT_ATOMS: atom_id res chain seq x y z
N MET A 1 -10.01 -1.30 -9.21
CA MET A 1 -8.95 -0.70 -10.06
C MET A 1 -9.60 -0.05 -11.29
N PRO A 2 -9.08 1.07 -11.84
CA PRO A 2 -9.56 1.60 -13.12
C PRO A 2 -9.52 0.51 -14.24
N PRO A 3 -10.44 0.56 -15.20
CA PRO A 3 -10.45 -0.39 -16.33
C PRO A 3 -9.14 -0.29 -17.13
N GLN A 4 -8.72 -1.41 -17.72
CA GLN A 4 -7.51 -1.47 -18.53
C GLN A 4 -7.65 -0.59 -19.79
N VAL A 5 -6.70 0.32 -20.00
CA VAL A 5 -6.56 1.08 -21.26
C VAL A 5 -5.69 0.32 -22.28
N ASP A 6 -4.95 -0.70 -21.84
CA ASP A 6 -4.04 -1.53 -22.65
C ASP A 6 -4.42 -3.00 -22.44
N PRO A 7 -4.71 -3.77 -23.51
CA PRO A 7 -5.21 -5.14 -23.43
C PRO A 7 -4.15 -6.18 -23.05
N THR A 8 -2.94 -5.75 -22.65
CA THR A 8 -1.85 -6.66 -22.27
C THR A 8 -2.23 -7.45 -21.00
N PRO A 9 -2.37 -8.80 -21.06
CA PRO A 9 -2.71 -9.60 -19.90
C PRO A 9 -1.60 -9.50 -18.83
N SER A 10 -1.94 -8.99 -17.64
CA SER A 10 -0.97 -8.78 -16.56
C SER A 10 -0.96 -9.88 -15.50
N GLY A 11 -1.92 -10.82 -15.55
CA GLY A 11 -2.18 -11.81 -14.50
C GLY A 11 -3.01 -11.27 -13.33
N VAL A 12 -3.03 -9.94 -13.15
CA VAL A 12 -3.89 -9.24 -12.19
C VAL A 12 -5.35 -9.42 -12.57
N LEU A 13 -6.17 -9.89 -11.64
CA LEU A 13 -7.61 -9.97 -11.84
C LEU A 13 -8.21 -8.57 -11.69
N PHE A 14 -9.20 -8.22 -12.48
CA PHE A 14 -10.02 -7.03 -12.27
C PHE A 14 -11.42 -7.43 -11.83
N GLU A 15 -12.15 -6.50 -11.21
CA GLU A 15 -13.52 -6.72 -10.75
C GLU A 15 -14.44 -7.19 -11.89
N SER A 16 -14.31 -6.58 -13.08
CA SER A 16 -15.04 -7.00 -14.29
C SER A 16 -14.74 -8.42 -14.73
N ASP A 17 -13.52 -8.89 -14.49
CA ASP A 17 -13.06 -10.20 -14.96
C ASP A 17 -13.68 -11.33 -14.14
N THR A 18 -14.15 -11.04 -12.92
CA THR A 18 -14.90 -12.03 -12.11
C THR A 18 -16.21 -12.48 -12.76
N GLN A 19 -16.71 -11.74 -13.76
CA GLN A 19 -17.92 -12.05 -14.50
C GLN A 19 -17.66 -12.99 -15.68
N THR A 20 -16.40 -13.24 -16.05
CA THR A 20 -16.06 -14.16 -17.14
C THR A 20 -15.88 -15.58 -16.62
N SER A 21 -16.23 -16.59 -17.43
CA SER A 21 -16.11 -18.00 -17.06
C SER A 21 -14.67 -18.43 -16.77
N ASP A 22 -13.69 -17.71 -17.32
CA ASP A 22 -12.26 -17.92 -17.15
C ASP A 22 -11.61 -16.96 -16.16
N LEU A 23 -12.38 -16.16 -15.39
CA LEU A 23 -11.88 -15.17 -14.43
C LEU A 23 -10.67 -14.40 -15.01
N GLY A 24 -10.83 -13.81 -16.19
CA GLY A 24 -9.82 -12.99 -16.88
C GLY A 24 -8.55 -13.68 -17.39
N LEU A 25 -8.44 -15.02 -17.35
CA LEU A 25 -7.23 -15.75 -17.80
C LEU A 25 -7.42 -16.44 -19.16
N ALA A 26 -7.71 -15.67 -20.21
CA ALA A 26 -7.87 -16.18 -21.57
C ALA A 26 -6.55 -16.71 -22.19
N LYS A 27 -5.40 -16.40 -21.59
CA LYS A 27 -4.06 -16.87 -21.99
C LYS A 27 -3.27 -17.34 -20.78
N ASP A 28 -2.47 -18.39 -20.97
CA ASP A 28 -1.54 -18.87 -19.95
C ASP A 28 -0.46 -17.81 -19.68
N VAL A 29 -0.39 -17.36 -18.43
CA VAL A 29 0.58 -16.38 -17.92
C VAL A 29 1.56 -17.02 -16.94
N SER A 30 1.64 -18.36 -16.86
CA SER A 30 2.33 -19.15 -15.82
C SER A 30 3.85 -18.98 -15.68
N VAL A 31 4.48 -18.02 -16.37
CA VAL A 31 5.92 -17.77 -16.35
C VAL A 31 6.21 -16.43 -15.68
N LEU A 32 7.12 -16.45 -14.70
CA LEU A 32 7.62 -15.23 -14.08
C LEU A 32 8.35 -14.37 -15.10
N LYS A 33 8.19 -13.06 -14.97
CA LYS A 33 8.85 -12.09 -15.83
C LYS A 33 10.26 -11.84 -15.30
N HIS A 34 11.18 -11.50 -16.20
CA HIS A 34 12.56 -11.16 -15.86
C HIS A 34 12.91 -9.78 -16.41
N ALA A 35 13.64 -9.00 -15.61
CA ALA A 35 14.13 -7.69 -16.01
C ALA A 35 15.28 -7.81 -17.02
N SER A 36 15.33 -6.91 -18.01
CA SER A 36 16.50 -6.81 -18.86
C SER A 36 17.68 -6.17 -18.10
N PRO A 37 18.94 -6.57 -18.41
CA PRO A 37 20.13 -5.92 -17.86
C PRO A 37 20.10 -4.41 -18.14
N ARG A 38 20.42 -3.59 -17.14
CA ARG A 38 20.39 -2.14 -17.26
C ARG A 38 21.52 -1.48 -16.49
N LYS A 39 22.08 -0.43 -17.10
CA LYS A 39 22.91 0.56 -16.42
C LYS A 39 22.02 1.67 -15.86
N HIS A 40 22.21 2.00 -14.58
CA HIS A 40 21.43 3.03 -13.90
C HIS A 40 22.14 4.38 -13.93
N GLU A 41 21.37 5.45 -14.12
CA GLU A 41 21.82 6.83 -13.89
C GLU A 41 21.43 7.27 -12.49
N TYR A 42 22.42 7.63 -11.67
CA TYR A 42 22.21 7.96 -10.28
C TYR A 42 21.72 9.40 -10.06
N VAL A 43 20.87 9.55 -9.04
CA VAL A 43 20.38 10.83 -8.53
C VAL A 43 21.07 11.10 -7.20
N TRP A 44 22.25 11.72 -7.26
CA TRP A 44 23.12 11.93 -6.10
C TRP A 44 22.47 12.68 -4.94
N PHE A 45 21.58 13.63 -5.24
CA PHE A 45 20.82 14.32 -4.20
C PHE A 45 20.00 13.35 -3.35
N ASN A 46 19.27 12.42 -3.99
CA ASN A 46 18.46 11.42 -3.30
C ASN A 46 19.34 10.48 -2.47
N ILE A 47 20.48 10.06 -3.02
CA ILE A 47 21.45 9.21 -2.32
C ILE A 47 21.95 9.90 -1.04
N SER A 48 22.41 11.15 -1.15
CA SER A 48 22.89 11.92 0.00
C SER A 48 21.78 12.17 1.03
N TRP A 49 20.56 12.45 0.57
CA TRP A 49 19.41 12.67 1.44
C TRP A 49 19.02 11.40 2.22
N PHE A 50 18.93 10.24 1.56
CA PHE A 50 18.65 9.00 2.26
C PHE A 50 19.77 8.61 3.22
N LEU A 51 21.04 8.81 2.85
CA LEU A 51 22.15 8.57 3.76
C LEU A 51 22.04 9.44 5.02
N PHE A 52 21.74 10.73 4.86
CA PHE A 52 21.52 11.65 5.98
C PHE A 52 20.36 11.18 6.88
N LEU A 53 19.22 10.80 6.29
CA LEU A 53 18.06 10.33 7.04
C LEU A 53 18.35 9.06 7.86
N HIS A 54 19.04 8.09 7.28
CA HIS A 54 19.34 6.83 7.95
C HIS A 54 20.36 7.04 9.07
N ILE A 55 21.46 7.77 8.83
CA ILE A 55 22.45 8.07 9.88
C ILE A 55 21.81 8.87 11.02
N SER A 56 21.04 9.91 10.68
CA SER A 56 20.35 10.75 11.66
C SER A 56 19.29 9.98 12.45
N SER A 57 18.63 8.99 11.83
CA SER A 57 17.67 8.14 12.53
C SER A 57 18.32 7.26 13.60
N LEU A 58 19.57 6.83 13.42
CA LEU A 58 20.31 6.09 14.45
C LEU A 58 20.53 6.96 15.70
N TYR A 59 20.81 8.26 15.50
CA TYR A 59 20.88 9.20 16.61
C TYR A 59 19.51 9.43 17.26
N GLY A 60 18.44 9.56 16.46
CA GLY A 60 17.07 9.60 16.97
C GLY A 60 16.73 8.39 17.84
N LEU A 61 17.11 7.19 17.40
CA LEU A 61 16.90 5.95 18.14
C LEU A 61 17.66 5.95 19.47
N TYR A 62 18.89 6.44 19.49
CA TYR A 62 19.64 6.64 20.74
C TYR A 62 18.92 7.61 21.70
N LEU A 63 18.36 8.71 21.17
CA LEU A 63 17.65 9.70 22.00
C LEU A 63 16.35 9.17 22.60
N VAL A 64 15.63 8.30 21.89
CA VAL A 64 14.40 7.62 22.38
C VAL A 64 14.62 6.97 23.75
N PHE A 65 15.80 6.37 23.96
CA PHE A 65 16.12 5.62 25.18
C PHE A 65 16.90 6.40 26.24
N THR A 66 17.45 7.56 25.90
CA THR A 66 18.40 8.27 26.79
C THR A 66 17.90 9.60 27.32
N SER A 67 17.14 10.37 26.52
CA SER A 67 16.78 11.74 26.89
C SER A 67 15.37 12.16 26.51
N ALA A 68 14.70 11.42 25.62
CA ALA A 68 13.36 11.75 25.18
C ALA A 68 12.34 11.63 26.32
N LYS A 69 11.43 12.59 26.41
CA LYS A 69 10.23 12.44 27.24
C LYS A 69 9.33 11.36 26.64
N TRP A 70 8.66 10.59 27.49
CA TRP A 70 7.78 9.50 27.01
C TRP A 70 6.66 10.03 26.10
N GLN A 71 6.16 11.25 26.33
CA GLN A 71 5.16 11.90 25.47
C GLN A 71 5.65 12.06 24.03
N THR A 72 6.93 12.38 23.85
CA THR A 72 7.57 12.52 22.53
C THR A 72 7.58 11.20 21.78
N ASN A 73 7.89 10.11 22.48
CA ASN A 73 7.89 8.76 21.89
C ASN A 73 6.48 8.31 21.52
N VAL A 74 5.49 8.53 22.39
CA VAL A 74 4.08 8.22 22.11
C VAL A 74 3.55 9.08 20.95
N PHE A 75 3.88 10.36 20.92
CA PHE A 75 3.50 11.27 19.84
C PHE A 75 4.13 10.85 18.50
N ALA A 76 5.42 10.49 18.49
CA ALA A 76 6.09 9.99 17.29
C ALA A 76 5.39 8.74 16.74
N PHE A 77 5.03 7.79 17.61
CA PHE A 77 4.29 6.60 17.23
C PHE A 77 2.88 6.91 16.71
N ALA A 78 2.15 7.83 17.34
CA ALA A 78 0.82 8.24 16.88
C ALA A 78 0.89 8.89 15.49
N VAL A 79 1.84 9.81 15.28
CA VAL A 79 2.09 10.45 13.98
C VAL A 79 2.50 9.41 12.93
N HIS A 80 3.33 8.43 13.29
CA HIS A 80 3.67 7.31 12.41
C HIS A 80 2.43 6.54 11.96
N LEU A 81 1.56 6.17 12.90
CA LEU A 81 0.33 5.44 12.62
C LEU A 81 -0.62 6.23 11.71
N MET A 82 -0.76 7.53 11.95
CA MET A 82 -1.53 8.42 11.07
C MET A 82 -0.97 8.39 9.64
N CYS A 83 0.36 8.54 9.48
CA CYS A 83 1.00 8.49 8.17
C CYS A 83 0.78 7.14 7.46
N ALA A 84 0.93 6.03 8.20
CA ALA A 84 0.72 4.68 7.69
C ALA A 84 -0.72 4.50 7.19
N ILE A 85 -1.72 4.96 7.94
CA ILE A 85 -3.13 4.94 7.53
C ILE A 85 -3.36 5.88 6.33
N GLY A 86 -2.76 7.07 6.31
CA GLY A 86 -2.85 7.99 5.17
C GLY A 86 -2.37 7.37 3.86
N ILE A 87 -1.29 6.58 3.92
CA ILE A 87 -0.77 5.86 2.75
C ILE A 87 -1.64 4.63 2.44
N GLY A 88 -1.88 3.75 3.42
CA GLY A 88 -2.60 2.49 3.24
C GLY A 88 -4.09 2.67 2.92
N ALA A 89 -4.83 3.43 3.72
CA ALA A 89 -6.25 3.68 3.48
C ALA A 89 -6.46 4.73 2.39
N GLY A 90 -5.61 5.75 2.32
CA GLY A 90 -5.69 6.84 1.34
C GLY A 90 -5.07 6.48 -0.01
N SER A 91 -3.78 6.75 -0.19
CA SER A 91 -3.12 6.62 -1.49
C SER A 91 -3.30 5.23 -2.12
N HIS A 92 -3.19 4.17 -1.32
CA HIS A 92 -3.25 2.79 -1.77
C HIS A 92 -4.69 2.31 -2.04
N ARG A 93 -5.52 2.17 -1.00
CA ARG A 93 -6.84 1.55 -1.12
C ARG A 93 -7.89 2.47 -1.75
N LEU A 94 -7.97 3.72 -1.31
CA LEU A 94 -8.97 4.68 -1.79
C LEU A 94 -8.65 5.20 -3.20
N TRP A 95 -7.50 5.86 -3.38
CA TRP A 95 -7.21 6.58 -4.62
C TRP A 95 -6.60 5.69 -5.70
N THR A 96 -5.71 4.75 -5.36
CA THR A 96 -5.14 3.87 -6.37
C THR A 96 -6.13 2.78 -6.79
N HIS A 97 -6.60 2.00 -5.82
CA HIS A 97 -7.36 0.78 -6.09
C HIS A 97 -8.86 0.96 -6.18
N ARG A 98 -9.39 2.05 -5.61
CA ARG A 98 -10.83 2.34 -5.53
C ARG A 98 -11.59 1.17 -4.89
N SER A 99 -11.01 0.61 -3.85
CA SER A 99 -11.57 -0.54 -3.11
C SER A 99 -12.66 -0.12 -2.12
N PHE A 100 -12.80 1.18 -1.86
CA PHE A 100 -13.95 1.77 -1.17
C PHE A 100 -14.16 3.22 -1.62
N LYS A 101 -15.29 3.81 -1.22
CA LYS A 101 -15.58 5.23 -1.41
C LYS A 101 -15.55 5.96 -0.06
N ALA A 102 -15.10 7.22 -0.09
CA ALA A 102 -15.01 8.06 1.09
C ALA A 102 -15.73 9.39 0.88
N ARG A 103 -16.38 9.90 1.92
CA ARG A 103 -16.93 11.26 1.94
C ARG A 103 -15.78 12.28 2.02
N THR A 104 -16.06 13.52 1.61
CA THR A 104 -15.07 14.60 1.56
C THR A 104 -14.30 14.82 2.88
N PRO A 105 -14.93 14.79 4.07
CA PRO A 105 -14.18 14.97 5.32
C PRO A 105 -13.09 13.92 5.52
N LEU A 106 -13.41 12.63 5.31
CA LEU A 106 -12.44 11.55 5.38
C LEU A 106 -11.33 11.69 4.32
N ARG A 107 -11.69 12.06 3.09
CA ARG A 107 -10.70 12.32 2.03
C ARG A 107 -9.70 13.40 2.41
N ILE A 108 -10.16 14.49 3.04
CA ILE A 108 -9.27 15.56 3.52
C ILE A 108 -8.35 15.06 4.63
N VAL A 109 -8.87 14.30 5.61
CA VAL A 109 -8.07 13.73 6.69
C VAL A 109 -6.98 12.81 6.14
N LEU A 110 -7.34 11.87 5.27
CA LEU A 110 -6.39 10.95 4.64
C LEU A 110 -5.34 11.69 3.80
N MET A 111 -5.73 12.76 3.10
CA MET A 111 -4.80 13.59 2.34
C MET A 111 -3.77 14.27 3.26
N ILE A 112 -4.19 14.83 4.39
CA ILE A 112 -3.28 15.45 5.36
C ILE A 112 -2.30 14.40 5.91
N TRP A 113 -2.82 13.25 6.34
CA TRP A 113 -2.02 12.17 6.90
C TRP A 113 -1.03 11.58 5.89
N GLN A 114 -1.44 11.44 4.62
CA GLN A 114 -0.54 11.02 3.55
C GLN A 114 0.56 12.06 3.31
N THR A 115 0.21 13.35 3.32
CA THR A 115 1.18 14.44 3.13
C THR A 115 2.21 14.46 4.27
N MET A 116 1.81 14.13 5.49
CA MET A 116 2.72 13.96 6.65
C MET A 116 3.73 12.81 6.46
N GLY A 117 3.39 11.82 5.62
CA GLY A 117 4.23 10.65 5.34
C GLY A 117 5.30 10.86 4.27
N PHE A 118 5.23 11.96 3.51
CA PHE A 118 6.20 12.36 2.48
C PHE A 118 6.67 11.22 1.56
N GLN A 119 5.72 10.65 0.81
CA GLN A 119 5.97 9.65 -0.24
C GLN A 119 5.37 10.14 -1.56
N ASP A 120 5.80 11.31 -2.01
CA ASP A 120 5.16 12.08 -3.09
C ASP A 120 3.68 12.41 -2.84
N CYS A 121 3.10 13.25 -3.70
CA CYS A 121 1.67 13.54 -3.59
C CYS A 121 0.85 12.36 -4.13
N ILE A 122 -0.41 12.28 -3.70
CA ILE A 122 -1.34 11.18 -4.01
C ILE A 122 -1.38 10.88 -5.51
N PHE A 123 -1.36 11.91 -6.36
CA PHE A 123 -1.43 11.75 -7.82
C PHE A 123 -0.23 10.95 -8.37
N GLU A 124 1.00 11.40 -8.06
CA GLU A 124 2.22 10.73 -8.51
C GLU A 124 2.36 9.34 -7.88
N TRP A 125 2.05 9.19 -6.59
CA TRP A 125 2.07 7.90 -5.91
C TRP A 125 1.11 6.90 -6.56
N ALA A 126 -0.15 7.32 -6.80
CA ALA A 126 -1.16 6.44 -7.39
C ALA A 126 -0.84 6.08 -8.84
N ARG A 127 -0.30 7.01 -9.64
CA ARG A 127 0.18 6.69 -10.99
C ARG A 127 1.26 5.60 -10.93
N ASP A 128 2.27 5.80 -10.10
CA ASP A 128 3.41 4.87 -10.03
C ASP A 128 2.95 3.51 -9.49
N HIS A 129 2.04 3.48 -8.51
CA HIS A 129 1.48 2.23 -7.96
C HIS A 129 0.57 1.49 -8.95
N ARG A 130 -0.27 2.20 -9.72
CA ARG A 130 -1.04 1.60 -10.82
C ARG A 130 -0.13 1.05 -11.91
N THR A 131 0.97 1.75 -12.21
CA THR A 131 1.99 1.30 -13.16
C THR A 131 2.65 0.01 -12.67
N HIS A 132 3.01 -0.04 -11.38
CA HIS A 132 3.56 -1.22 -10.73
C HIS A 132 2.60 -2.42 -10.84
N HIS A 133 1.33 -2.31 -10.45
CA HIS A 133 0.40 -3.44 -10.59
C HIS A 133 0.23 -3.93 -12.03
N LYS A 134 0.17 -3.00 -13.00
CA LYS A 134 -0.04 -3.35 -14.41
C LYS A 134 1.18 -4.04 -15.02
N TYR A 135 2.37 -3.52 -14.71
CA TYR A 135 3.62 -3.92 -15.32
C TYR A 135 4.54 -4.66 -14.35
N ALA A 136 4.00 -5.20 -13.26
CA ALA A 136 4.75 -5.84 -12.17
C ALA A 136 5.81 -6.78 -12.72
N ASP A 137 7.03 -6.63 -12.17
CA ASP A 137 8.21 -7.43 -12.46
C ASP A 137 8.72 -7.33 -13.92
N THR A 138 8.31 -6.29 -14.66
CA THR A 138 8.86 -5.94 -15.99
C THR A 138 9.72 -4.68 -15.95
N ASP A 139 10.34 -4.34 -17.07
CA ASP A 139 11.13 -3.11 -17.19
C ASP A 139 10.32 -1.80 -17.05
N ALA A 140 8.99 -1.89 -17.16
CA ALA A 140 8.07 -0.76 -16.94
C ALA A 140 7.59 -0.64 -15.48
N ASP A 141 7.96 -1.58 -14.60
CA ASP A 141 7.71 -1.49 -13.15
C ASP A 141 8.70 -0.51 -12.49
N PRO A 142 8.23 0.57 -11.82
CA PRO A 142 9.10 1.53 -11.16
C PRO A 142 10.07 0.93 -10.13
N HIS A 143 9.66 -0.12 -9.42
CA HIS A 143 10.42 -0.75 -8.34
C HIS A 143 10.53 -2.26 -8.54
N ASN A 144 10.79 -2.66 -9.79
CA ASN A 144 10.94 -4.05 -10.22
C ASN A 144 11.85 -4.88 -9.29
N ALA A 145 11.25 -5.88 -8.63
CA ALA A 145 11.94 -6.77 -7.70
C ALA A 145 12.98 -7.69 -8.35
N GLU A 146 12.86 -7.98 -9.65
CA GLU A 146 13.86 -8.75 -10.42
C GLU A 146 15.19 -8.02 -10.57
N ARG A 147 15.23 -6.70 -10.30
CA ARG A 147 16.48 -5.92 -10.24
C ARG A 147 17.19 -6.04 -8.88
N GLY A 148 16.67 -6.88 -8.00
CA GLY A 148 17.24 -7.22 -6.70
C GLY A 148 16.65 -6.44 -5.53
N LEU A 149 16.78 -7.03 -4.33
CA LEU A 149 16.17 -6.55 -3.09
C LEU A 149 16.50 -5.07 -2.79
N PHE A 150 17.75 -4.65 -3.00
CA PHE A 150 18.14 -3.26 -2.75
C PHE A 150 17.48 -2.29 -3.72
N PHE A 151 17.36 -2.66 -5.00
CA PHE A 151 16.73 -1.81 -6.01
C PHE A 151 15.27 -1.58 -5.70
N SER A 152 14.49 -2.63 -5.44
CA SER A 152 13.06 -2.51 -5.13
C SER A 152 12.78 -1.86 -3.77
N HIS A 153 13.71 -1.98 -2.81
CA HIS A 153 13.59 -1.32 -1.52
C HIS A 153 13.80 0.20 -1.63
N MET A 154 14.99 0.63 -2.07
CA MET A 154 15.37 2.05 -2.06
C MET A 154 16.11 2.47 -3.34
N GLY A 155 16.82 1.56 -3.99
CA GLY A 155 17.68 1.88 -5.13
C GLY A 155 16.96 2.52 -6.31
N TRP A 156 15.68 2.19 -6.53
CA TRP A 156 14.86 2.80 -7.58
C TRP A 156 14.67 4.31 -7.38
N LEU A 157 14.61 4.80 -6.14
CA LEU A 157 14.55 6.22 -5.81
C LEU A 157 15.90 6.92 -5.95
N CYS A 158 17.00 6.17 -5.91
CA CYS A 158 18.36 6.66 -6.11
C CYS A 158 18.75 6.75 -7.59
N CYS A 159 17.87 6.33 -8.51
CA CYS A 159 18.12 6.28 -9.94
C CYS A 159 17.06 7.07 -10.71
N LYS A 160 17.40 7.55 -11.90
CA LYS A 160 16.39 8.09 -12.81
C LYS A 160 15.45 6.96 -13.27
N LYS A 161 14.16 7.27 -13.40
CA LYS A 161 13.18 6.39 -14.04
C LYS A 161 13.62 6.07 -15.45
N SER A 162 13.41 4.82 -15.85
CA SER A 162 13.71 4.40 -17.21
C SER A 162 12.68 4.91 -18.23
N PRO A 163 13.04 4.92 -19.53
CA PRO A 163 12.07 5.17 -20.58
C PRO A 163 10.84 4.27 -20.51
N GLU A 164 10.99 2.97 -20.20
CA GLU A 164 9.88 2.03 -20.14
C GLU A 164 8.94 2.31 -18.96
N VAL A 165 9.47 2.72 -17.80
CA VAL A 165 8.66 3.17 -16.66
C VAL A 165 7.90 4.44 -17.00
N ILE A 166 8.55 5.39 -17.68
CA ILE A 166 7.93 6.66 -18.09
C ILE A 166 6.81 6.40 -19.10
N GLU A 167 7.05 5.57 -20.12
CA GLU A 167 6.05 5.21 -21.12
C GLU A 167 4.92 4.35 -20.54
N GLY A 168 5.24 3.40 -19.66
CA GLY A 168 4.24 2.60 -18.94
C GLY A 168 3.30 3.48 -18.12
N GLY A 169 3.84 4.46 -17.39
CA GLY A 169 3.07 5.41 -16.60
C GLY A 169 2.14 6.32 -17.42
N LYS A 170 2.51 6.64 -18.68
CA LYS A 170 1.65 7.41 -19.60
C LYS A 170 0.42 6.61 -20.08
N ARG A 171 0.47 5.28 -20.02
CA ARG A 171 -0.61 4.37 -20.45
C ARG A 171 -1.59 4.01 -19.33
N ILE A 172 -1.43 4.62 -18.15
CA ILE A 172 -2.32 4.41 -17.02
C ILE A 172 -3.47 5.43 -17.09
N ASP A 173 -4.70 4.97 -16.92
CA ASP A 173 -5.84 5.87 -16.71
C ASP A 173 -5.73 6.57 -15.36
N LEU A 174 -5.77 7.90 -15.39
CA LEU A 174 -5.72 8.78 -14.22
C LEU A 174 -6.89 9.78 -14.22
N THR A 175 -7.88 9.59 -15.09
CA THR A 175 -9.01 10.53 -15.28
C THR A 175 -9.76 10.77 -13.98
N ASP A 176 -9.91 9.71 -13.17
CA ASP A 176 -10.51 9.78 -11.85
C ASP A 176 -9.72 10.64 -10.85
N LEU A 177 -8.39 10.58 -10.89
CA LEU A 177 -7.52 11.41 -10.04
C LEU A 177 -7.54 12.88 -10.46
N TYR A 178 -7.61 13.15 -11.77
CA TYR A 178 -7.78 14.51 -12.29
C TYR A 178 -9.13 15.12 -11.89
N ALA A 179 -10.18 14.30 -11.85
CA ALA A 179 -11.52 14.73 -11.44
C ALA A 179 -11.67 14.89 -9.91
N ASP A 180 -10.72 14.39 -9.11
CA ASP A 180 -10.75 14.47 -7.65
C ASP A 180 -10.19 15.83 -7.16
N PRO A 181 -11.03 16.74 -6.61
CA PRO A 181 -10.56 18.06 -6.18
C PRO A 181 -9.63 18.02 -4.97
N VAL A 182 -9.73 16.99 -4.11
CA VAL A 182 -8.85 16.82 -2.94
C VAL A 182 -7.45 16.43 -3.39
N VAL A 183 -7.36 15.47 -4.33
CA VAL A 183 -6.09 15.04 -4.93
C VAL A 183 -5.42 16.20 -5.66
N MET A 184 -6.17 16.93 -6.48
CA MET A 184 -5.63 18.05 -7.25
C MET A 184 -5.26 19.25 -6.37
N PHE A 185 -5.99 19.50 -5.29
CA PHE A 185 -5.60 20.47 -4.27
C PHE A 185 -4.26 20.09 -3.64
N GLN A 186 -4.14 18.85 -3.17
CA GLN A 186 -2.90 18.37 -2.56
C GLN A 186 -1.73 18.53 -3.53
N ARG A 187 -1.88 18.05 -4.78
CA ARG A 187 -0.84 18.13 -5.80
C ARG A 187 -0.35 19.55 -6.03
N LYS A 188 -1.26 20.52 -6.13
CA LYS A 188 -0.95 21.93 -6.31
C LYS A 188 -0.19 22.54 -5.13
N HIS A 189 -0.50 22.09 -3.91
CA HIS A 189 0.03 22.67 -2.68
C HIS A 189 1.08 21.78 -1.98
N TYR A 190 1.44 20.65 -2.57
CA TYR A 190 2.23 19.59 -1.93
C TYR A 190 3.57 20.11 -1.40
N LEU A 191 4.33 20.82 -2.23
CA LEU A 191 5.64 21.36 -1.84
C LEU A 191 5.58 22.42 -0.73
N LYS A 192 4.39 22.98 -0.45
CA LYS A 192 4.17 23.90 0.68
C LYS A 192 3.69 23.15 1.92
N MET A 193 2.75 22.21 1.75
CA MET A 193 2.16 21.45 2.85
C MET A 193 3.12 20.41 3.43
N MET A 194 3.86 19.69 2.58
CA MET A 194 4.77 18.63 2.98
C MET A 194 5.81 19.08 4.02
N PRO A 195 6.61 20.14 3.80
CA PRO A 195 7.62 20.52 4.78
C PRO A 195 6.99 20.91 6.14
N LEU A 196 5.83 21.56 6.09
CA LEU A 196 5.10 21.96 7.29
C LEU A 196 4.56 20.75 8.06
N LEU A 197 3.93 19.79 7.38
CA LEU A 197 3.25 18.66 7.98
C LEU A 197 4.20 17.51 8.36
N CYS A 198 5.23 17.26 7.54
CA CYS A 198 6.18 16.18 7.77
C CYS A 198 7.29 16.58 8.75
N PHE A 199 7.78 17.82 8.71
CA PHE A 199 8.97 18.23 9.48
C PHE A 199 8.70 19.29 10.54
N VAL A 200 8.01 20.38 10.20
CA VAL A 200 7.83 21.51 11.14
C VAL A 200 6.86 21.15 12.26
N LEU A 201 5.64 20.74 11.94
CA LEU A 201 4.60 20.44 12.92
C LEU A 201 5.02 19.36 13.92
N PRO A 202 5.60 18.21 13.48
CA PRO A 202 5.99 17.15 14.41
C PRO A 202 7.19 17.53 15.30
N THR A 203 7.99 18.54 14.90
CA THR A 203 9.07 19.10 15.71
C THR A 203 8.55 20.16 16.70
N VAL A 204 7.64 21.04 16.27
CA VAL A 204 7.14 22.16 17.08
C VAL A 204 6.20 21.69 18.19
N VAL A 205 5.30 20.74 17.91
CA VAL A 205 4.30 20.29 18.88
C VAL A 205 4.94 19.79 20.20
N PRO A 206 5.96 18.90 20.18
CA PRO A 206 6.60 18.46 21.42
C PRO A 206 7.24 19.57 22.25
N VAL A 207 7.86 20.54 21.57
CA VAL A 207 8.55 21.65 22.22
C VAL A 207 7.56 22.53 22.97
N TYR A 208 6.43 22.89 22.36
CA TYR A 208 5.51 23.85 22.97
C TYR A 208 4.47 23.21 23.90
N PHE A 209 4.08 21.95 23.67
CA PHE A 209 3.01 21.33 24.45
C PHE A 209 3.51 20.57 25.68
N TRP A 210 4.75 20.08 25.69
CA TRP A 210 5.31 19.39 26.86
C TRP A 210 6.80 19.72 27.12
N ASN A 211 7.28 20.83 26.56
CA ASN A 211 8.61 21.36 26.79
C ASN A 211 9.72 20.33 26.51
N GLU A 212 9.60 19.60 25.40
CA GLU A 212 10.67 18.76 24.87
C GLU A 212 11.81 19.61 24.30
N THR A 213 13.03 19.07 24.27
CA THR A 213 14.14 19.75 23.61
C THR A 213 13.96 19.77 22.09
N TRP A 214 14.43 20.83 21.43
CA TRP A 214 14.43 20.93 19.96
C TRP A 214 15.15 19.75 19.30
N VAL A 215 16.22 19.25 19.91
CA VAL A 215 16.99 18.10 19.41
C VAL A 215 16.13 16.85 19.41
N ASN A 216 15.54 16.47 20.55
CA ASN A 216 14.69 15.28 20.64
C ASN A 216 13.47 15.39 19.71
N ALA A 217 12.83 16.55 19.67
CA ALA A 217 11.67 16.78 18.83
C ALA A 217 11.99 16.74 17.33
N PHE A 218 13.18 17.16 16.90
CA PHE A 218 13.59 17.05 15.50
C PHE A 218 14.03 15.62 15.13
N PHE A 219 14.78 14.94 15.98
CA PHE A 219 15.33 13.64 15.61
C PHE A 219 14.32 12.49 15.78
N ILE A 220 13.33 12.58 16.68
CA ILE A 220 12.43 11.46 17.00
C ILE A 220 11.12 11.50 16.19
N PRO A 221 10.15 12.40 16.45
CA PRO A 221 8.87 12.42 15.73
C PRO A 221 8.99 12.94 14.29
N THR A 222 10.15 13.47 13.91
CA THR A 222 10.42 13.93 12.54
C THR A 222 11.36 12.97 11.81
N ILE A 223 12.66 12.95 12.11
CA ILE A 223 13.63 12.19 11.31
C ILE A 223 13.46 10.67 11.49
N LEU A 224 13.56 10.14 12.72
CA LEU A 224 13.41 8.71 12.99
C LEU A 224 12.06 8.19 12.50
N ARG A 225 10.97 8.87 12.86
CA ARG A 225 9.61 8.49 12.43
C ARG A 225 9.47 8.43 10.91
N TYR A 226 10.01 9.41 10.19
CA TYR A 226 9.98 9.44 8.72
C TYR A 226 10.80 8.30 8.14
N THR A 227 12.04 8.11 8.60
CA THR A 227 12.93 7.02 8.16
C THR A 227 12.32 5.64 8.40
N CYS A 228 11.70 5.41 9.56
CA CYS A 228 10.95 4.16 9.82
C CYS A 228 9.76 4.01 8.86
N GLY A 229 8.99 5.07 8.64
CA GLY A 229 7.83 5.06 7.74
C GLY A 229 8.16 4.69 6.30
N ILE A 230 9.22 5.29 5.74
CA ILE A 230 9.65 4.97 4.36
C ILE A 230 10.17 3.54 4.26
N ASN A 231 10.97 3.05 5.22
CA ASN A 231 11.47 1.66 5.21
C ASN A 231 10.34 0.63 5.33
N ILE A 232 9.32 0.93 6.13
CA ILE A 232 8.12 0.09 6.24
C ILE A 232 7.41 -0.03 4.89
N VAL A 233 7.17 1.07 4.18
CA VAL A 233 6.53 1.01 2.85
C VAL A 233 7.44 0.34 1.82
N TRP A 234 8.71 0.69 1.79
CA TRP A 234 9.70 0.10 0.88
C TRP A 234 9.87 -1.40 1.08
N SER A 235 9.64 -1.90 2.30
CA SER A 235 9.69 -3.33 2.57
C SER A 235 8.56 -4.11 1.89
N VAL A 236 7.43 -3.48 1.58
CA VAL A 236 6.36 -4.08 0.77
C VAL A 236 6.87 -4.34 -0.65
N ASN A 237 7.53 -3.36 -1.26
CA ASN A 237 8.09 -3.47 -2.62
C ASN A 237 9.24 -4.48 -2.69
N SER A 238 9.96 -4.69 -1.59
CA SER A 238 11.16 -5.53 -1.56
C SER A 238 10.93 -6.90 -0.93
N PHE A 239 10.70 -6.95 0.37
CA PHE A 239 10.57 -8.21 1.10
C PHE A 239 9.31 -8.96 0.67
N ALA A 240 8.19 -8.25 0.45
CA ALA A 240 6.94 -8.89 0.03
C ALA A 240 6.93 -9.34 -1.44
N HIS A 241 7.93 -8.96 -2.24
CA HIS A 241 8.17 -9.55 -3.56
C HIS A 241 9.21 -10.67 -3.55
N THR A 242 10.05 -10.74 -2.52
CA THR A 242 11.20 -11.67 -2.49
C THR A 242 10.94 -12.92 -1.64
N PHE A 243 10.31 -12.76 -0.47
CA PHE A 243 10.26 -13.82 0.55
C PHE A 243 8.81 -14.26 0.82
N GLY A 244 8.53 -15.54 0.64
CA GLY A 244 7.26 -16.15 1.02
C GLY A 244 6.65 -17.03 -0.07
N TYR A 245 5.36 -17.28 0.05
CA TYR A 245 4.61 -18.20 -0.81
C TYR A 245 3.69 -17.47 -1.80
N ARG A 246 3.12 -18.19 -2.76
CA ARG A 246 2.19 -17.65 -3.78
C ARG A 246 0.91 -18.48 -3.87
N PRO A 247 0.11 -18.49 -2.80
CA PRO A 247 -1.05 -19.38 -2.70
C PRO A 247 -2.19 -19.06 -3.68
N TYR A 248 -2.24 -17.84 -4.25
CA TYR A 248 -3.32 -17.45 -5.17
C TYR A 248 -2.86 -17.42 -6.63
N ASP A 249 -1.66 -16.91 -6.88
CA ASP A 249 -1.10 -16.87 -8.23
C ASP A 249 0.43 -16.97 -8.22
N LYS A 250 0.95 -18.11 -8.72
CA LYS A 250 2.38 -18.40 -8.82
C LYS A 250 3.10 -17.64 -9.94
N SER A 251 2.35 -17.10 -10.90
CA SER A 251 2.87 -16.31 -12.02
C SER A 251 3.20 -14.86 -11.66
N LEU A 252 2.63 -14.36 -10.57
CA LEU A 252 2.95 -13.06 -10.00
C LEU A 252 4.13 -13.22 -9.05
N ASN A 253 5.14 -12.35 -9.12
CA ASN A 253 6.24 -12.35 -8.16
C ASN A 253 5.84 -12.13 -6.69
N PRO A 254 4.90 -11.21 -6.33
CA PRO A 254 4.52 -10.91 -4.95
C PRO A 254 4.15 -12.14 -4.14
N ARG A 255 4.46 -12.10 -2.84
CA ARG A 255 4.45 -13.22 -1.91
C ARG A 255 3.58 -12.97 -0.68
N GLU A 256 3.12 -14.05 -0.06
CA GLU A 256 2.54 -14.06 1.28
C GLU A 256 3.59 -14.45 2.32
N ASN A 257 3.75 -13.62 3.36
CA ASN A 257 4.67 -13.91 4.46
C ASN A 257 4.27 -13.19 5.76
N ILE A 258 3.99 -13.94 6.83
CA ILE A 258 3.61 -13.39 8.15
C ILE A 258 4.74 -12.54 8.73
N GLY A 259 6.00 -12.97 8.57
CA GLY A 259 7.17 -12.21 9.02
C GLY A 259 7.27 -10.84 8.34
N VAL A 260 7.01 -10.79 7.03
CA VAL A 260 6.96 -9.54 6.28
C VAL A 260 5.77 -8.69 6.71
N TRP A 261 4.59 -9.29 6.92
CA TRP A 261 3.43 -8.58 7.47
C TRP A 261 3.70 -7.99 8.86
N MET A 262 4.47 -8.64 9.74
CA MET A 262 4.85 -8.05 11.03
C MET A 262 5.73 -6.80 10.88
N ILE A 263 6.50 -6.71 9.80
CA ILE A 263 7.37 -5.56 9.51
C ILE A 263 6.57 -4.44 8.85
N CYS A 264 5.71 -4.76 7.87
CA CYS A 264 5.10 -3.77 7.00
C CYS A 264 3.58 -3.59 7.14
N VAL A 265 2.91 -4.51 7.85
CA VAL A 265 1.46 -4.56 8.13
C VAL A 265 0.55 -4.69 6.89
N GLU A 266 1.16 -4.71 5.70
CA GLU A 266 0.56 -4.82 4.36
C GLU A 266 1.20 -6.00 3.56
N GLY A 267 1.75 -7.00 4.27
CA GLY A 267 2.62 -8.05 3.72
C GLY A 267 1.93 -9.25 3.05
N PHE A 268 0.60 -9.26 2.95
CA PHE A 268 -0.17 -10.26 2.20
C PHE A 268 -0.24 -9.85 0.73
N HIS A 269 0.93 -9.89 0.08
CA HIS A 269 1.12 -9.20 -1.18
C HIS A 269 0.72 -10.04 -2.40
N ASN A 270 0.79 -11.37 -2.33
CA ASN A 270 0.27 -12.23 -3.41
C ASN A 270 -1.25 -12.10 -3.49
N TYR A 271 -1.95 -12.06 -2.34
CA TYR A 271 -3.39 -11.80 -2.31
C TYR A 271 -3.68 -10.43 -2.91
N HIS A 272 -2.97 -9.41 -2.44
CA HIS A 272 -3.18 -8.03 -2.87
C HIS A 272 -3.01 -7.85 -4.39
N HIS A 273 -1.97 -8.42 -4.98
CA HIS A 273 -1.75 -8.34 -6.42
C HIS A 273 -2.70 -9.19 -7.25
N THR A 274 -3.19 -10.29 -6.68
CA THR A 274 -4.21 -11.11 -7.33
C THR A 274 -5.57 -10.40 -7.30
N PHE A 275 -5.92 -9.78 -6.18
CA PHE A 275 -7.22 -9.13 -5.94
C PHE A 275 -7.08 -7.67 -5.48
N PRO A 276 -6.56 -6.77 -6.32
CA PRO A 276 -6.22 -5.41 -5.90
C PRO A 276 -7.42 -4.55 -5.52
N TRP A 277 -8.64 -4.93 -5.89
CA TRP A 277 -9.85 -4.20 -5.51
C TRP A 277 -10.42 -4.61 -4.15
N ASP A 278 -9.89 -5.63 -3.48
CA ASP A 278 -10.30 -5.97 -2.11
C ASP A 278 -9.80 -4.90 -1.14
N TYR A 279 -10.72 -4.27 -0.39
CA TYR A 279 -10.36 -3.21 0.54
C TYR A 279 -9.55 -3.72 1.72
N ARG A 280 -9.53 -5.04 2.00
CA ARG A 280 -8.80 -5.65 3.12
C ARG A 280 -7.36 -5.99 2.74
N ALA A 281 -7.11 -6.26 1.45
CA ALA A 281 -5.83 -6.76 0.94
C ALA A 281 -5.34 -8.07 1.59
N THR A 282 -6.24 -8.81 2.23
CA THR A 282 -6.01 -10.16 2.73
C THR A 282 -7.36 -10.87 2.85
N GLU A 283 -7.37 -12.19 2.69
CA GLU A 283 -8.54 -13.01 3.01
C GLU A 283 -8.64 -13.35 4.50
N LEU A 284 -7.56 -13.18 5.27
CA LEU A 284 -7.43 -13.74 6.61
C LEU A 284 -8.10 -12.85 7.69
N PRO A 285 -9.18 -13.33 8.33
CA PRO A 285 -9.97 -12.56 9.30
C PRO A 285 -9.21 -12.05 10.52
N LEU A 286 -8.29 -12.86 11.07
CA LEU A 286 -7.51 -12.46 12.24
C LEU A 286 -6.67 -11.21 11.93
N TYR A 287 -6.03 -11.20 10.76
CA TYR A 287 -5.18 -10.10 10.35
C TYR A 287 -5.96 -8.85 9.95
N ASN A 288 -7.22 -8.99 9.51
CA ASN A 288 -8.13 -7.85 9.38
C ASN A 288 -8.26 -7.05 10.68
N MET A 289 -8.26 -7.74 11.83
CA MET A 289 -8.36 -7.11 13.15
C MET A 289 -7.03 -6.59 13.69
N LEU A 290 -5.90 -7.00 13.10
CA LEU A 290 -4.57 -6.61 13.56
C LEU A 290 -3.91 -5.57 12.65
N THR A 291 -4.43 -5.36 11.45
CA THR A 291 -3.96 -4.32 10.52
C THR A 291 -4.71 -3.01 10.78
N PRO A 292 -4.04 -1.95 11.31
CA PRO A 292 -4.70 -0.69 11.67
C PRO A 292 -5.41 0.00 10.49
N THR A 293 -4.89 -0.15 9.27
CA THR A 293 -5.51 0.36 8.05
C THR A 293 -6.95 -0.17 7.88
N ILE A 294 -7.15 -1.47 8.08
CA ILE A 294 -8.45 -2.15 7.89
C ILE A 294 -9.41 -1.72 9.00
N MET A 295 -8.95 -1.77 10.24
CA MET A 295 -9.74 -1.34 11.40
C MET A 295 -10.21 0.11 11.26
N PHE A 296 -9.34 0.99 10.76
CA PHE A 296 -9.67 2.38 10.52
C PHE A 296 -10.74 2.54 9.43
N ILE A 297 -10.62 1.84 8.30
CA ILE A 297 -11.64 1.87 7.23
C ILE A 297 -12.98 1.36 7.76
N ASP A 298 -13.00 0.25 8.50
CA ASP A 298 -14.21 -0.31 9.10
C ASP A 298 -14.87 0.65 10.10
N LEU A 299 -14.07 1.32 10.94
CA LEU A 299 -14.55 2.35 11.86
C LEU A 299 -15.18 3.53 11.09
N MET A 300 -14.51 4.00 10.05
CA MET A 300 -15.02 5.09 9.20
C MET A 300 -16.30 4.68 8.47
N ALA A 301 -16.45 3.40 8.10
CA ALA A 301 -17.67 2.88 7.50
C ALA A 301 -18.83 2.87 8.51
N LYS A 302 -18.58 2.44 9.75
CA LYS A 302 -19.58 2.45 10.83
C LYS A 302 -20.14 3.85 11.11
N ILE A 303 -19.31 4.88 11.03
CA ILE A 303 -19.74 6.28 11.20
C ILE A 303 -20.20 6.96 9.89
N GLY A 304 -20.32 6.19 8.80
CA GLY A 304 -20.82 6.66 7.50
C GLY A 304 -19.87 7.57 6.71
N GLN A 305 -18.58 7.61 7.05
CA GLN A 305 -17.56 8.35 6.30
C GLN A 305 -16.93 7.54 5.15
N ALA A 306 -16.90 6.21 5.29
CA ALA A 306 -16.57 5.27 4.22
C ALA A 306 -17.81 4.45 3.82
N TYR A 307 -17.89 4.02 2.56
CA TYR A 307 -18.99 3.20 2.03
C TYR A 307 -18.53 2.46 0.78
N ASP A 308 -19.36 1.52 0.28
CA ASP A 308 -19.05 0.74 -0.92
C ASP A 308 -17.71 -0.03 -0.80
N LEU A 309 -17.49 -0.64 0.38
CA LEU A 309 -16.29 -1.42 0.69
C LEU A 309 -16.33 -2.72 -0.10
N LYS A 310 -15.40 -2.89 -1.03
CA LYS A 310 -15.34 -4.03 -1.94
C LYS A 310 -14.52 -5.16 -1.33
N TYR A 311 -15.06 -6.36 -1.32
CA TYR A 311 -14.35 -7.56 -0.87
C TYR A 311 -14.57 -8.71 -1.85
N VAL A 312 -13.59 -9.58 -1.95
CA VAL A 312 -13.68 -10.77 -2.80
C VAL A 312 -14.40 -11.88 -2.05
N THR A 313 -15.27 -12.60 -2.75
CA THR A 313 -16.00 -13.73 -2.17
C THR A 313 -15.06 -14.92 -1.95
N PRO A 314 -15.28 -15.74 -0.91
CA PRO A 314 -14.48 -16.94 -0.67
C PRO A 314 -14.42 -17.90 -1.87
N GLU A 315 -15.50 -17.97 -2.65
CA GLU A 315 -15.58 -18.83 -3.84
C GLU A 315 -14.60 -18.38 -4.94
N ILE A 316 -14.54 -17.08 -5.23
CA ILE A 316 -13.59 -16.53 -6.23
C ILE A 316 -12.14 -16.78 -5.76
N ILE A 317 -11.87 -16.59 -4.47
CA ILE A 317 -10.53 -16.80 -3.92
C ILE A 317 -10.11 -18.27 -4.06
N LYS A 318 -11.00 -19.19 -3.68
CA LYS A 318 -10.78 -20.63 -3.80
C LYS A 318 -10.54 -21.05 -5.25
N GLN A 319 -11.40 -20.62 -6.17
CA GLN A 319 -11.26 -20.93 -7.60
C GLN A 319 -9.93 -20.42 -8.16
N ARG A 320 -9.53 -19.21 -7.78
CA ARG A 320 -8.24 -18.65 -8.22
C ARG A 320 -7.06 -19.42 -7.66
N SER A 321 -7.07 -19.70 -6.36
CA SER A 321 -6.01 -20.48 -5.70
C SER A 321 -5.86 -21.88 -6.30
N GLN A 322 -6.97 -22.60 -6.54
CA GLN A 322 -6.94 -23.93 -7.16
C GLN A 322 -6.38 -23.90 -8.60
N ARG A 323 -6.61 -22.80 -9.32
CA ARG A 323 -6.22 -22.68 -10.72
C ARG A 323 -4.77 -22.22 -10.90
N THR A 324 -4.33 -21.22 -10.15
CA THR A 324 -3.02 -20.56 -10.35
C THR A 324 -2.13 -20.55 -9.12
N GLY A 325 -2.62 -21.00 -7.97
CA GLY A 325 -1.81 -21.08 -6.75
C GLY A 325 -0.63 -22.05 -6.88
N ASP A 326 0.36 -21.85 -6.02
CA ASP A 326 1.52 -22.74 -5.88
C ASP A 326 1.26 -23.97 -4.97
N GLY A 327 0.02 -24.18 -4.55
CA GLY A 327 -0.40 -25.27 -3.67
C GLY A 327 -0.24 -25.00 -2.18
N THR A 328 0.23 -23.83 -1.75
CA THR A 328 0.46 -23.51 -0.33
C THR A 328 -0.73 -22.87 0.38
N HIS A 329 -1.86 -22.68 -0.28
CA HIS A 329 -3.05 -22.01 0.29
C HIS A 329 -3.54 -22.65 1.60
N HIS A 330 -3.47 -23.98 1.69
CA HIS A 330 -3.81 -24.74 2.90
C HIS A 330 -2.99 -24.36 4.14
N LEU A 331 -1.72 -23.92 3.96
CA LEU A 331 -0.83 -23.52 5.06
C LEU A 331 -1.33 -22.27 5.82
N TRP A 332 -2.32 -21.57 5.24
CA TRP A 332 -2.88 -20.33 5.78
C TRP A 332 -4.19 -20.55 6.56
N GLY A 333 -4.48 -21.80 6.95
CA GLY A 333 -5.53 -22.13 7.92
C GLY A 333 -6.92 -22.37 7.35
N TRP A 334 -7.07 -22.51 6.03
CA TRP A 334 -8.37 -22.74 5.38
C TRP A 334 -8.82 -24.20 5.34
N ASP A 335 -7.89 -25.13 5.54
CA ASP A 335 -8.22 -26.56 5.64
C ASP A 335 -8.77 -26.94 7.01
N ASP A 336 -8.84 -26.00 7.96
CA ASP A 336 -9.56 -26.16 9.22
C ASP A 336 -11.08 -26.07 8.97
N PRO A 337 -11.83 -27.19 9.13
CA PRO A 337 -13.27 -27.21 8.87
C PRO A 337 -14.05 -26.26 9.78
N GLU A 338 -13.63 -26.11 11.04
CA GLU A 338 -14.33 -25.30 12.03
C GLU A 338 -14.18 -23.80 11.72
N PHE A 339 -12.99 -23.39 11.27
CA PHE A 339 -12.70 -22.03 10.84
C PHE A 339 -13.48 -21.65 9.58
N THR A 340 -13.49 -22.56 8.59
CA THR A 340 -14.18 -22.36 7.32
C THR A 340 -15.70 -22.28 7.47
N GLU A 341 -16.30 -23.07 8.37
CA GLU A 341 -17.74 -23.00 8.66
C GLU A 341 -18.14 -21.67 9.30
N LYS A 342 -17.39 -21.20 10.31
CA LYS A 342 -17.62 -19.88 10.94
C LYS A 342 -17.50 -18.73 9.94
N LEU A 343 -16.61 -18.85 8.96
CA LEU A 343 -16.43 -17.85 7.92
C LEU A 343 -17.57 -17.82 6.91
N LYS A 344 -18.06 -19.00 6.49
CA LYS A 344 -19.26 -19.10 5.66
C LYS A 344 -20.48 -18.53 6.36
N GLU A 345 -20.62 -18.75 7.66
CA GLU A 345 -21.71 -18.18 8.46
C GLU A 345 -21.61 -16.64 8.51
N LYS A 346 -20.40 -16.10 8.72
CA LYS A 346 -20.18 -14.66 8.88
C LYS A 346 -20.19 -13.85 7.58
N TYR A 347 -19.72 -14.43 6.47
CA TYR A 347 -19.53 -13.71 5.19
C TYR A 347 -20.28 -14.33 4.00
N GLY A 348 -20.98 -15.45 4.18
CA GLY A 348 -21.76 -16.11 3.12
C GLY A 348 -23.10 -15.43 2.81
N ALA A 349 -23.53 -14.46 3.62
CA ALA A 349 -24.72 -13.66 3.33
C ALA A 349 -24.37 -12.52 2.36
N VAL A 350 -24.41 -12.82 1.06
CA VAL A 350 -24.48 -11.79 0.02
C VAL A 350 -25.89 -11.19 0.07
N SER A 351 -26.11 -10.15 0.87
CA SER A 351 -27.32 -9.34 0.67
C SER A 351 -27.05 -8.37 -0.49
N HIS A 352 -27.40 -8.78 -1.71
CA HIS A 352 -27.70 -7.79 -2.73
C HIS A 352 -28.84 -6.92 -2.19
N SER A 353 -28.63 -5.60 -2.13
CA SER A 353 -29.69 -4.65 -1.78
C SER A 353 -30.67 -4.43 -2.94
N GLU A 354 -31.04 -5.51 -3.63
CA GLU A 354 -32.13 -5.52 -4.61
C GLU A 354 -33.38 -6.05 -3.89
N GLY A 355 -34.24 -5.16 -3.40
CA GLY A 355 -35.50 -5.59 -2.81
C GLY A 355 -36.21 -4.68 -1.81
N ARG A 356 -35.90 -3.38 -1.73
CA ARG A 356 -36.77 -2.40 -1.02
C ARG A 356 -37.27 -1.30 -1.94
N LYS A 357 -37.98 -1.70 -2.99
CA LYS A 357 -39.03 -0.90 -3.63
C LYS A 357 -40.09 -1.85 -4.19
N GLN A 358 -41.04 -2.22 -3.35
CA GLN A 358 -42.45 -2.50 -3.69
C GLN A 358 -43.19 -2.97 -2.42
N ALA A 359 -43.78 -2.00 -1.72
CA ALA A 359 -45.06 -2.07 -1.01
C ALA A 359 -45.33 -0.67 -0.44
#